data_AF-A0A0B7JQ02-F1
#
_entry.id   AF-A0A0B7JQ02-F1
#
_cell.length_a   1.000
_cell.length_b   1.000
_cell.length_c   1.000
_cell.angle_alpha   90.00
_cell.angle_beta   90.00
_cell.angle_gamma   90.00
#
_symmetry.space_group_name_H-M   'P 1'
#
loop_
_entity.id
_entity.type
_entity.pdbx_description
1 polymer ?
#
loop_
_entity_poly.entity_id
_entity_poly.type
_entity_poly.pdbx_seq_one_letter_code
_entity_poly.pdbx_strand_id
1 'polypeptide(L)'
;MSKPLAFGLSLAKKPGASKPAPSKRKPVFGGNDDSDDEGPASASSANRSSKLDPSIYEFDSVYDSIKPKKVALKEDEERRPKYMRNLLQAAEVRKRDQLIAEEKKIAREREEEGEEYADKEKFVTEAYRKQQEENKRIEEEERRREEEEAKKNQGGGMSTFYRNLLNKDEQRHAQAVKAAEDIAKDGPKETEATEQEEVSQEKQEADRAKALNEKGASIALNEDGQVVDKRQLLKGGLNLGAKKKAPTRKDDERPAERERRHMNGVQVGNKQAMRERQSRMLAEQLEMSMKRSREEAESQRQEVERASKSQKTEGEISSARERYLARKRAAAEEQNKST
;
A
#
# COMPACT_ATOMS: atom_id res chain seq x y z
N MET A 1 -35.81 -48.14 -1.42
CA MET A 1 -35.67 -48.57 -2.84
C MET A 1 -35.50 -47.34 -3.71
N SER A 2 -34.32 -47.22 -4.30
CA SER A 2 -33.84 -46.17 -5.20
C SER A 2 -34.41 -46.28 -6.61
N LYS A 3 -34.70 -45.15 -7.26
CA LYS A 3 -34.53 -45.02 -8.73
C LYS A 3 -33.82 -43.69 -9.03
N PRO A 4 -32.73 -43.70 -9.81
CA PRO A 4 -31.89 -42.53 -10.08
C PRO A 4 -32.45 -41.71 -11.26
N LEU A 5 -32.39 -40.39 -11.15
CA LEU A 5 -32.63 -39.47 -12.26
C LEU A 5 -31.30 -39.22 -12.99
N ALA A 6 -31.22 -39.73 -14.21
CA ALA A 6 -30.10 -39.53 -15.12
C ALA A 6 -30.21 -38.17 -15.81
N PHE A 7 -29.21 -37.30 -15.63
CA PHE A 7 -28.99 -36.15 -16.52
C PHE A 7 -27.70 -36.41 -17.31
N GLY A 8 -27.87 -37.02 -18.49
CA GLY A 8 -26.82 -37.16 -19.49
C GLY A 8 -26.66 -35.87 -20.29
N LEU A 9 -25.42 -35.45 -20.49
CA LEU A 9 -25.04 -34.33 -21.35
C LEU A 9 -25.29 -34.71 -22.81
N SER A 10 -26.32 -34.13 -23.44
CA SER A 10 -26.57 -34.29 -24.87
C SER A 10 -25.48 -33.62 -25.69
N LEU A 11 -24.49 -34.38 -26.18
CA LEU A 11 -23.55 -33.93 -27.20
C LEU A 11 -24.25 -33.92 -28.56
N ALA A 12 -24.88 -32.80 -28.91
CA ALA A 12 -25.21 -32.50 -30.30
C ALA A 12 -23.96 -31.96 -31.02
N LYS A 13 -23.28 -32.84 -31.77
CA LYS A 13 -22.19 -32.46 -32.68
C LYS A 13 -22.77 -31.67 -33.86
N LYS A 14 -22.64 -30.35 -33.86
CA LYS A 14 -22.88 -29.53 -35.07
C LYS A 14 -21.70 -29.71 -36.05
N PRO A 15 -21.95 -29.86 -37.37
CA PRO A 15 -20.87 -29.93 -38.34
C PRO A 15 -20.20 -28.56 -38.49
N GLY A 16 -18.87 -28.58 -38.65
CA GLY A 16 -18.02 -27.40 -38.66
C GLY A 16 -18.33 -26.45 -39.83
N ALA A 17 -18.54 -25.19 -39.51
CA ALA A 17 -18.53 -24.11 -40.48
C ALA A 17 -17.07 -23.78 -40.84
N SER A 18 -16.73 -23.88 -42.12
CA SER A 18 -15.48 -23.42 -42.70
C SER A 18 -15.27 -21.93 -42.45
N LYS A 19 -14.13 -21.55 -41.86
CA LYS A 19 -13.72 -20.15 -41.70
C LYS A 19 -13.54 -19.49 -43.08
N PRO A 20 -14.02 -18.26 -43.32
CA PRO A 20 -13.75 -17.55 -44.57
C PRO A 20 -12.30 -17.03 -44.58
N ALA A 21 -11.68 -17.04 -45.77
CA ALA A 21 -10.34 -16.51 -46.00
C ALA A 21 -10.27 -14.98 -45.79
N PRO A 22 -9.13 -14.43 -45.36
CA PRO A 22 -8.99 -13.00 -45.11
C PRO A 22 -9.05 -12.20 -46.42
N SER A 23 -9.83 -11.12 -46.43
CA SER A 23 -9.95 -10.22 -47.57
C SER A 23 -8.65 -9.46 -47.83
N LYS A 24 -8.13 -9.53 -49.06
CA LYS A 24 -7.01 -8.69 -49.51
C LYS A 24 -7.45 -7.22 -49.52
N ARG A 25 -6.81 -6.38 -48.69
CA ARG A 25 -7.02 -4.92 -48.74
C ARG A 25 -6.18 -4.34 -49.87
N LYS A 26 -6.73 -3.37 -50.61
CA LYS A 26 -5.96 -2.54 -51.55
C LYS A 26 -5.10 -1.53 -50.77
N PRO A 27 -3.87 -1.20 -51.21
CA PRO A 27 -3.10 -0.12 -50.61
C PRO A 27 -3.81 1.22 -50.81
N VAL A 28 -3.80 2.06 -49.78
CA VAL A 28 -4.49 3.36 -49.71
C VAL A 28 -3.66 4.51 -50.31
N PHE A 29 -2.44 4.23 -50.79
CA PHE A 29 -1.64 5.22 -51.51
C PHE A 29 -1.83 4.99 -53.02
N GLY A 30 -2.47 5.96 -53.67
CA GLY A 30 -2.91 5.89 -55.06
C GLY A 30 -1.77 5.68 -56.03
N GLY A 31 -1.98 4.74 -56.96
CA GLY A 31 -1.29 4.72 -58.23
C GLY A 31 -1.93 5.74 -59.16
N ASN A 32 -1.09 6.64 -59.68
CA ASN A 32 -1.02 7.08 -61.07
C ASN A 32 -0.04 8.25 -61.13
N ASP A 33 1.24 7.96 -61.31
CA ASP A 33 2.06 8.76 -62.19
C ASP A 33 2.90 7.82 -63.05
N ASP A 34 2.83 8.09 -64.33
CA ASP A 34 3.32 7.34 -65.46
C ASP A 34 4.81 7.61 -65.61
N SER A 35 5.65 6.61 -65.36
CA SER A 35 7.07 6.59 -65.76
C SER A 35 7.58 5.16 -65.70
N ASP A 36 7.52 4.49 -66.85
CA ASP A 36 8.31 3.31 -67.17
C ASP A 36 9.81 3.58 -66.93
N ASP A 37 10.39 2.97 -65.89
CA ASP A 37 11.81 2.60 -65.82
C ASP A 37 11.97 1.36 -64.92
N GLU A 38 11.65 0.18 -65.47
CA GLU A 38 12.05 -1.11 -64.91
C GLU A 38 13.55 -1.32 -65.17
N GLY A 39 14.39 -0.71 -64.31
CA GLY A 39 15.82 -0.98 -64.18
C GLY A 39 16.14 -1.69 -62.86
N PRO A 40 17.28 -2.42 -62.72
CA PRO A 40 17.58 -3.27 -61.57
C PRO A 40 17.80 -2.46 -60.27
N ALA A 41 16.72 -2.14 -59.57
CA ALA A 41 16.71 -1.37 -58.32
C ALA A 41 17.40 -2.07 -57.13
N SER A 42 17.75 -3.36 -57.25
CA SER A 42 18.50 -4.10 -56.23
C SER A 42 19.96 -3.66 -56.16
N ALA A 43 20.61 -3.39 -57.30
CA ALA A 43 22.03 -3.02 -57.33
C ALA A 43 22.29 -1.57 -56.90
N SER A 44 21.37 -0.64 -57.20
CA SER A 44 21.49 0.76 -56.78
C SER A 44 21.19 0.95 -55.29
N SER A 45 20.30 0.14 -54.72
CA SER A 45 20.00 0.11 -53.29
C SER A 45 21.12 -0.57 -52.49
N ALA A 46 21.69 -1.67 -53.01
CA ALA A 46 22.84 -2.34 -52.40
C ALA A 46 24.09 -1.46 -52.38
N ASN A 47 24.38 -0.74 -53.47
CA ASN A 47 25.50 0.21 -53.54
C ASN A 47 25.29 1.49 -52.71
N ARG A 48 24.04 1.81 -52.33
CA ARG A 48 23.77 2.85 -51.33
C ARG A 48 24.01 2.30 -49.93
N SER A 49 23.54 1.09 -49.64
CA SER A 49 23.76 0.41 -48.36
C SER A 49 25.25 0.24 -48.02
N SER A 50 26.10 -0.06 -49.00
CA SER A 50 27.55 -0.22 -48.79
C SER A 50 28.32 1.08 -48.59
N LYS A 51 27.67 2.24 -48.84
CA LYS A 51 28.24 3.58 -48.61
C LYS A 51 27.78 4.19 -47.29
N LEU A 52 26.83 3.55 -46.62
CA LEU A 52 26.36 3.92 -45.30
C LEU A 52 27.32 3.32 -44.26
N ASP A 53 27.62 4.09 -43.22
CA ASP A 53 28.39 3.62 -42.08
C ASP A 53 27.74 2.34 -41.50
N PRO A 54 28.50 1.24 -41.32
CA PRO A 54 28.00 0.01 -40.69
C PRO A 54 27.28 0.25 -39.35
N SER A 55 27.64 1.31 -38.62
CA SER A 55 27.03 1.68 -37.34
C SER A 55 25.55 2.11 -37.43
N ILE A 56 25.06 2.47 -38.62
CA ILE A 56 23.69 3.00 -38.82
C ILE A 56 22.59 2.00 -38.40
N TYR A 57 22.89 0.70 -38.45
CA TYR A 57 21.94 -0.37 -38.10
C TYR A 57 22.15 -0.93 -36.69
N GLU A 58 23.09 -0.41 -35.91
CA GLU A 58 23.39 -0.84 -34.53
C GLU A 58 22.45 -0.22 -33.49
N PHE A 59 21.20 0.08 -33.87
CA PHE A 59 20.24 0.69 -32.94
C PHE A 59 19.89 -0.24 -31.78
N ASP A 60 19.79 -1.55 -32.02
CA ASP A 60 19.39 -2.53 -31.02
C ASP A 60 20.47 -2.76 -29.96
N SER A 61 21.75 -2.73 -30.34
CA SER A 61 22.88 -2.89 -29.41
C SER A 61 23.02 -1.71 -28.44
N VAL A 62 22.69 -0.49 -28.89
CA VAL A 62 22.73 0.71 -28.06
C VAL A 62 21.43 0.90 -27.26
N TYR A 63 20.28 0.43 -27.76
CA TYR A 63 18.98 0.64 -27.12
C TYR A 63 18.91 0.08 -25.69
N ASP A 64 19.46 -1.12 -25.47
CA ASP A 64 19.51 -1.73 -24.14
C ASP A 64 20.46 -1.03 -23.17
N SER A 65 21.44 -0.29 -23.68
CA SER A 65 22.32 0.53 -22.86
C SER A 65 21.72 1.87 -22.43
N ILE A 66 20.87 2.45 -23.27
CA ILE A 66 20.18 3.71 -22.98
C ILE A 66 18.98 3.48 -22.05
N LYS A 67 18.40 2.27 -22.06
CA LYS A 67 17.41 1.91 -21.06
C LYS A 67 18.01 2.12 -19.67
N PRO A 68 17.34 2.86 -18.78
CA PRO A 68 17.80 2.97 -17.40
C PRO A 68 17.83 1.56 -16.84
N LYS A 69 19.03 1.02 -16.61
CA LYS A 69 19.19 -0.26 -15.92
C LYS A 69 18.38 -0.11 -14.64
N LYS A 70 17.42 -1.03 -14.43
CA LYS A 70 16.74 -1.14 -13.15
C LYS A 70 17.80 -1.63 -12.17
N VAL A 71 18.65 -0.72 -11.71
CA VAL A 71 19.49 -0.97 -10.55
C VAL A 71 18.50 -1.37 -9.49
N ALA A 72 18.59 -2.61 -8.99
CA ALA A 72 17.90 -3.01 -7.79
C ALA A 72 18.38 -2.03 -6.73
N LEU A 73 17.63 -0.95 -6.54
CA LEU A 73 17.91 0.02 -5.52
C LEU A 73 17.79 -0.77 -4.22
N LYS A 74 18.67 -0.54 -3.26
CA LYS A 74 18.63 -1.17 -1.93
C LYS A 74 17.24 -1.07 -1.24
N GLU A 75 16.38 -0.20 -1.77
CA GLU A 75 14.94 -0.11 -1.47
C GLU A 75 14.15 -1.41 -1.71
N ASP A 76 14.55 -2.27 -2.66
CA ASP A 76 13.89 -3.55 -2.95
C ASP A 76 14.24 -4.65 -1.92
N GLU A 77 15.42 -4.57 -1.30
CA GLU A 77 15.87 -5.48 -0.24
C GLU A 77 15.21 -5.14 1.12
N GLU A 78 14.98 -3.85 1.39
CA GLU A 78 14.24 -3.37 2.56
C GLU A 78 12.73 -3.33 2.32
N ARG A 79 12.15 -4.37 1.72
CA ARG A 79 10.72 -4.48 1.35
C ARG A 79 9.77 -4.58 2.55
N ARG A 80 9.95 -3.71 3.54
CA ARG A 80 8.99 -3.43 4.61
C ARG A 80 7.78 -2.74 3.98
N PRO A 81 6.56 -2.96 4.52
CA PRO A 81 5.39 -2.27 4.03
C PRO A 81 5.60 -0.75 4.09
N LYS A 82 5.35 -0.09 2.95
CA LYS A 82 5.65 1.33 2.64
C LYS A 82 5.18 2.35 3.70
N TYR A 83 4.24 1.96 4.57
CA TYR A 83 3.61 2.84 5.54
C TYR A 83 3.82 2.42 7.01
N MET A 84 4.27 1.18 7.28
CA MET A 84 4.31 0.67 8.66
C MET A 84 5.36 1.38 9.51
N ARG A 85 6.51 1.73 8.91
CA ARG A 85 7.54 2.51 9.59
C ARG A 85 6.98 3.85 10.07
N ASN A 86 6.31 4.58 9.18
CA ASN A 86 5.74 5.89 9.51
C ASN A 86 4.62 5.76 10.56
N LEU A 87 3.83 4.67 10.51
CA LEU A 87 2.79 4.42 11.52
C LEU A 87 3.40 4.16 12.90
N LEU A 88 4.45 3.35 12.98
CA LEU A 88 5.16 3.06 14.22
C LEU A 88 5.83 4.33 14.77
N GLN A 89 6.54 5.07 13.92
CA GLN A 89 7.15 6.35 14.28
C GLN A 89 6.09 7.35 14.80
N ALA A 90 4.95 7.47 14.11
CA ALA A 90 3.86 8.34 14.56
C ALA A 90 3.23 7.87 15.88
N ALA A 91 3.13 6.56 16.12
CA ALA A 91 2.65 6.04 17.40
C ALA A 91 3.64 6.34 18.53
N GLU A 92 4.95 6.26 18.27
CA GLU A 92 5.98 6.64 19.24
C GLU A 92 5.97 8.13 19.55
N VAL A 93 5.83 9.00 18.54
CA VAL A 93 5.69 10.45 18.73
C VAL A 93 4.48 10.75 19.62
N ARG A 94 3.30 10.19 19.32
CA ARG A 94 2.10 10.40 20.16
C ARG A 94 2.29 9.94 21.61
N LYS A 95 3.02 8.85 21.84
CA LYS A 95 3.32 8.38 23.20
C LYS A 95 4.20 9.39 23.94
N ARG A 96 5.22 9.94 23.26
CA ARG A 96 6.07 11.01 23.82
C ARG A 96 5.24 12.26 24.13
N ASP A 97 4.41 12.71 23.19
CA ASP A 97 3.54 13.86 23.37
C ASP A 97 2.57 13.69 24.54
N GLN A 98 2.00 12.49 24.71
CA GLN A 98 1.14 12.16 25.85
C GLN A 98 1.88 12.30 27.18
N LEU A 99 3.09 11.75 27.29
CA LEU A 99 3.92 11.86 28.49
C LEU A 99 4.27 13.33 28.79
N ILE A 100 4.66 14.09 27.78
CA ILE A 100 4.97 15.53 27.92
C ILE A 100 3.72 16.31 28.37
N ALA A 101 2.55 15.99 27.82
CA ALA A 101 1.30 16.64 28.19
C ALA A 101 0.90 16.32 29.63
N GLU A 102 1.02 15.07 30.07
CA GLU A 102 0.80 14.67 31.45
C GLU A 102 1.77 15.38 32.41
N GLU A 103 3.04 15.47 32.07
CA GLU A 103 4.03 16.17 32.88
C GLU A 103 3.76 17.68 32.97
N LYS A 104 3.42 18.33 31.84
CA LYS A 104 3.01 19.74 31.82
C LYS A 104 1.73 19.96 32.62
N LYS A 105 0.80 18.99 32.62
CA LYS A 105 -0.41 19.03 33.43
C LYS A 105 -0.09 18.93 34.92
N ILE A 106 0.75 17.97 35.33
CA ILE A 106 1.17 17.81 36.73
C ILE A 106 1.96 19.05 37.20
N ALA A 107 2.82 19.62 36.35
CA ALA A 107 3.54 20.85 36.66
C ALA A 107 2.57 22.01 36.92
N ARG A 108 1.55 22.17 36.06
CA ARG A 108 0.49 23.18 36.24
C ARG A 108 -0.31 22.95 37.53
N GLU A 109 -0.74 21.72 37.79
CA GLU A 109 -1.45 21.36 39.03
C GLU A 109 -0.59 21.68 40.27
N ARG A 110 0.72 21.44 40.22
CA ARG A 110 1.65 21.79 41.32
C ARG A 110 1.94 23.28 41.45
N GLU A 111 1.85 24.05 40.37
CA GLU A 111 1.96 25.52 40.42
C GLU A 111 0.71 26.11 41.07
N GLU A 112 -0.47 25.58 40.72
CA GLU A 112 -1.76 25.95 41.30
C GLU A 112 -1.85 25.56 42.79
N GLU A 113 -1.43 24.34 43.17
CA GLU A 113 -1.33 23.90 44.57
C GLU A 113 -0.11 24.51 45.30
N GLY A 114 0.82 25.09 44.55
CA GLY A 114 2.08 25.63 45.05
C GLY A 114 1.91 26.87 45.92
N GLU A 115 0.80 27.60 45.76
CA GLU A 115 0.43 28.68 46.69
C GLU A 115 0.02 28.14 48.07
N GLU A 116 -0.57 26.94 48.14
CA GLU A 116 -1.01 26.31 49.39
C GLU A 116 0.13 25.56 50.11
N TYR A 117 1.16 25.15 49.37
CA TYR A 117 2.31 24.39 49.90
C TYR A 117 3.67 25.08 49.72
N ALA A 118 3.68 26.41 49.59
CA ALA A 118 4.90 27.21 49.44
C ALA A 118 5.91 27.01 50.59
N ASP A 119 5.40 26.79 51.82
CA ASP A 119 6.19 26.60 53.03
C ASP A 119 6.77 25.18 53.17
N LYS A 120 6.41 24.24 52.29
CA LYS A 120 6.87 22.85 52.34
C LYS A 120 7.95 22.57 51.31
N GLU A 121 8.94 21.76 51.71
CA GLU A 121 10.04 21.37 50.84
C GLU A 121 9.55 20.49 49.67
N LYS A 122 9.99 20.81 48.44
CA LYS A 122 9.66 20.06 47.22
C LYS A 122 10.69 18.94 47.01
N PHE A 123 10.29 17.69 47.22
CA PHE A 123 11.15 16.54 46.98
C PHE A 123 10.90 15.95 45.59
N VAL A 124 11.94 15.92 44.77
CA VAL A 124 11.93 15.29 43.45
C VAL A 124 12.81 14.04 43.51
N THR A 125 12.26 12.89 43.12
CA THR A 125 13.02 11.64 43.05
C THR A 125 14.07 11.71 41.93
N GLU A 126 15.21 11.04 42.10
CA GLU A 126 16.28 11.03 41.09
C GLU A 126 15.79 10.53 39.72
N ALA A 127 14.87 9.57 39.70
CA ALA A 127 14.26 9.05 38.48
C ALA A 127 13.46 10.13 37.73
N TYR A 128 12.68 10.95 38.45
CA TYR A 128 11.91 12.03 37.83
C TYR A 128 12.81 13.16 37.34
N ARG A 129 13.91 13.47 38.05
CA ARG A 129 14.92 14.42 37.57
C ARG A 129 15.54 13.95 36.25
N LYS A 130 15.90 12.67 36.14
CA LYS A 130 16.43 12.08 34.90
C LYS A 130 15.41 12.10 33.75
N GLN A 131 14.14 11.78 34.04
CA GLN A 131 13.05 11.83 33.05
C GLN A 131 12.84 13.26 32.52
N GLN A 132 12.87 14.26 33.41
CA GLN A 132 12.77 15.67 33.02
C GLN A 132 13.94 16.14 32.15
N GLU A 133 15.17 15.70 32.45
CA GLU A 133 16.36 16.01 31.64
C GLU A 133 16.32 15.32 30.27
N GLU A 134 15.89 14.07 30.21
CA GLU A 134 15.72 13.32 28.96
C GLU A 134 14.67 13.98 28.07
N ASN A 135 13.52 14.35 28.63
CA ASN A 135 12.45 15.02 27.88
C ASN A 135 12.89 16.39 27.35
N LYS A 136 13.61 17.20 28.15
CA LYS A 136 14.18 18.48 27.70
C LYS A 136 15.18 18.29 26.57
N ARG A 137 16.04 17.28 26.67
CA ARG A 137 17.02 16.96 25.63
C ARG A 137 16.33 16.55 24.32
N ILE A 138 15.26 15.76 24.40
CA ILE A 138 14.46 15.35 23.24
C ILE A 138 13.74 16.56 22.63
N GLU A 139 13.14 17.44 23.45
CA GLU A 139 12.45 18.66 22.99
C GLU A 139 13.42 19.63 22.30
N GLU A 140 14.64 19.82 22.83
CA GLU A 140 15.68 20.63 22.18
C GLU A 140 16.15 20.02 20.86
N GLU A 141 16.29 18.70 20.78
CA GLU A 141 16.68 18.01 19.54
C GLU A 141 15.57 18.09 18.48
N GLU A 142 14.30 17.87 18.86
CA GLU A 142 13.17 18.04 17.95
C GLU A 142 13.02 19.50 17.50
N ARG A 143 13.14 20.46 18.41
CA ARG A 143 13.11 21.88 18.07
C ARG A 143 14.24 22.25 17.10
N ARG A 144 15.45 21.74 17.31
CA ARG A 144 16.56 21.97 16.38
C ARG A 144 16.27 21.36 15.00
N ARG A 145 15.72 20.14 14.96
CA ARG A 145 15.31 19.50 13.69
C ARG A 145 14.20 20.29 12.99
N GLU A 146 13.20 20.75 13.73
CA GLU A 146 12.12 21.59 13.20
C GLU A 146 12.67 22.92 12.66
N GLU A 147 13.61 23.57 13.35
CA GLU A 147 14.25 24.80 12.85
C GLU A 147 15.06 24.54 11.57
N GLU A 148 15.76 23.40 11.46
CA GLU A 148 16.48 22.99 10.25
C GLU A 148 15.53 22.63 9.11
N GLU A 149 14.43 21.93 9.38
CA GLU A 149 13.38 21.61 8.42
C GLU A 149 12.63 22.86 7.98
N ALA A 150 12.32 23.78 8.89
CA ALA A 150 11.73 25.07 8.59
C ALA A 150 12.65 25.88 7.69
N LYS A 151 13.96 25.94 7.97
CA LYS A 151 14.94 26.59 7.08
C LYS A 151 14.99 25.93 5.69
N LYS A 152 14.93 24.61 5.61
CA LYS A 152 14.88 23.87 4.33
C LYS A 152 13.56 24.09 3.58
N ASN A 153 12.45 24.24 4.30
CA ASN A 153 11.10 24.37 3.77
C ASN A 153 10.70 25.84 3.48
N GLN A 154 11.40 26.81 4.08
CA GLN A 154 11.17 28.26 3.92
C GLN A 154 11.32 28.76 2.48
N GLY A 155 11.92 27.98 1.59
CA GLY A 155 12.23 28.41 0.22
C GLY A 155 11.36 27.81 -0.89
N GLY A 156 10.36 26.97 -0.58
CA GLY A 156 9.92 26.04 -1.61
C GLY A 156 8.47 25.60 -1.63
N GLY A 157 7.59 26.46 -2.13
CA GLY A 157 6.28 26.01 -2.63
C GLY A 157 6.40 25.03 -3.82
N MET A 158 5.29 24.77 -4.51
CA MET A 158 5.21 23.80 -5.61
C MET A 158 6.29 23.99 -6.69
N SER A 159 6.78 25.22 -6.91
CA SER A 159 7.89 25.51 -7.83
C SER A 159 9.17 24.74 -7.51
N THR A 160 9.53 24.58 -6.23
CA THR A 160 10.73 23.79 -5.85
C THR A 160 10.52 22.30 -6.00
N PHE A 161 9.30 21.81 -5.78
CA PHE A 161 8.95 20.43 -6.08
C PHE A 161 9.14 20.14 -7.57
N TYR A 162 8.61 21.00 -8.45
CA TYR A 162 8.82 20.86 -9.89
C TYR A 162 10.29 21.02 -10.28
N ARG A 163 11.03 21.96 -9.67
CA ARG A 163 12.49 22.10 -9.88
C ARG A 163 13.25 20.83 -9.49
N ASN A 164 12.93 20.24 -8.34
CA ASN A 164 13.56 19.00 -7.88
C ASN A 164 13.20 17.81 -8.76
N LEU A 165 11.97 17.75 -9.28
CA LEU A 165 11.56 16.73 -10.24
C LEU A 165 12.36 16.87 -11.55
N LEU A 166 12.41 18.07 -12.11
CA LEU A 166 13.19 18.35 -13.33
C LEU A 166 14.67 18.07 -13.14
N ASN A 167 15.26 18.48 -12.01
CA ASN A 167 16.66 18.18 -11.69
C ASN A 167 16.92 16.67 -11.58
N LYS A 168 15.98 15.90 -11.02
CA LYS A 168 16.09 14.42 -10.97
C LYS A 168 16.01 13.81 -12.36
N ASP A 169 15.11 14.30 -13.21
CA ASP A 169 14.97 13.81 -14.58
C ASP A 169 16.19 14.20 -15.44
N GLU A 170 16.75 15.40 -15.25
CA GLU A 170 18.01 15.82 -15.87
C GLU A 170 19.19 14.97 -15.41
N GLN A 171 19.29 14.66 -14.11
CA GLN A 171 20.31 13.75 -13.59
C GLN A 171 20.22 12.35 -14.19
N ARG A 172 19.00 11.80 -14.32
CA ARG A 172 18.77 10.50 -14.96
C ARG A 172 19.18 10.53 -16.43
N HIS A 173 18.81 11.60 -17.14
CA HIS A 173 19.19 11.78 -18.53
C HIS A 173 20.71 11.90 -18.68
N ALA A 174 21.36 12.70 -17.83
CA ALA A 174 22.82 12.85 -17.84
C ALA A 174 23.55 11.52 -17.56
N GLN A 175 23.00 10.66 -16.69
CA GLN A 175 23.54 9.32 -16.46
C GLN A 175 23.37 8.42 -17.69
N ALA A 176 22.21 8.46 -18.35
CA ALA A 176 21.96 7.69 -19.57
C ALA A 176 22.88 8.12 -20.73
N VAL A 177 23.07 9.43 -20.92
CA VAL A 177 23.99 9.97 -21.94
C VAL A 177 25.43 9.58 -21.63
N LYS A 178 25.88 9.71 -20.37
CA LYS A 178 27.22 9.27 -19.98
C LYS A 178 27.43 7.77 -20.21
N ALA A 179 26.45 6.94 -19.86
CA ALA A 179 26.52 5.51 -20.13
C ALA A 179 26.61 5.21 -21.64
N ALA A 180 25.86 5.93 -22.48
CA ALA A 180 25.94 5.79 -23.92
C ALA A 180 27.29 6.27 -24.50
N GLU A 181 27.84 7.37 -23.98
CA GLU A 181 29.17 7.87 -24.36
C GLU A 181 30.29 6.91 -23.94
N ASP A 182 30.21 6.33 -22.74
CA ASP A 182 31.18 5.36 -22.25
C ASP A 182 31.16 4.09 -23.11
N ILE A 183 29.98 3.67 -23.59
CA ILE A 183 29.84 2.53 -24.51
C ILE A 183 30.33 2.85 -25.92
N ALA A 184 30.11 4.07 -26.40
CA ALA A 184 30.65 4.51 -27.68
C ALA A 184 32.19 4.60 -27.66
N LYS A 185 32.80 4.90 -26.51
CA LYS A 185 34.26 5.00 -26.34
C LYS A 185 34.93 3.65 -26.07
N ASP A 186 34.37 2.84 -25.18
CA ASP A 186 34.93 1.55 -24.76
C ASP A 186 34.44 0.36 -25.61
N GLY A 187 33.47 0.58 -26.50
CA GLY A 187 32.71 -0.48 -27.18
C GLY A 187 31.65 -1.09 -26.27
N PRO A 188 30.66 -1.82 -26.81
CA PRO A 188 29.69 -2.54 -25.99
C PRO A 188 30.42 -3.56 -25.10
N LYS A 189 30.52 -3.27 -23.80
CA LYS A 189 30.90 -4.28 -22.80
C LYS A 189 29.79 -5.31 -22.77
N GLU A 190 30.10 -6.48 -23.31
CA GLU A 190 29.27 -7.69 -23.46
C GLU A 190 28.10 -7.75 -22.47
N THR A 191 26.89 -7.57 -22.98
CA THR A 191 25.63 -7.98 -22.35
C THR A 191 25.45 -9.50 -22.32
N GLU A 192 26.38 -10.27 -22.90
CA GLU A 192 26.40 -11.73 -22.87
C GLU A 192 26.52 -12.30 -21.44
N ALA A 193 27.13 -11.56 -20.50
CA ALA A 193 27.24 -12.02 -19.12
C ALA A 193 25.87 -12.13 -18.42
N THR A 194 24.93 -11.22 -18.70
CA THR A 194 23.59 -11.23 -18.10
C THR A 194 22.70 -12.34 -18.66
N GLU A 195 22.76 -12.63 -19.95
CA GLU A 195 21.97 -13.72 -20.56
C GLU A 195 22.52 -15.11 -20.19
N GLN A 196 23.84 -15.26 -20.12
CA GLN A 196 24.46 -16.51 -19.65
C GLN A 196 24.20 -16.77 -18.17
N GLU A 197 24.16 -15.72 -17.33
CA GLU A 197 23.82 -15.86 -15.91
C GLU A 197 22.36 -16.29 -15.71
N GLU A 198 21.39 -15.67 -16.40
CA GLU A 198 19.96 -16.03 -16.31
C GLU A 198 19.72 -17.48 -16.75
N VAL A 199 20.29 -17.90 -17.90
CA VAL A 199 20.18 -19.29 -18.40
C VAL A 199 20.89 -20.29 -17.46
N SER A 200 21.95 -19.88 -16.77
CA SER A 200 22.61 -20.72 -15.77
C SER A 200 21.78 -20.87 -14.49
N GLN A 201 21.07 -19.83 -14.07
CA GLN A 201 20.24 -19.83 -12.87
C GLN A 201 19.00 -20.71 -13.06
N GLU A 202 18.32 -20.62 -14.21
CA GLU A 202 17.16 -21.47 -14.51
C GLU A 202 17.51 -22.97 -14.47
N LYS A 203 18.69 -23.35 -14.99
CA LYS A 203 19.17 -24.74 -14.93
C LYS A 203 19.46 -25.19 -13.49
N GLN A 204 20.08 -24.34 -12.68
CA GLN A 204 20.36 -24.64 -11.27
C GLN A 204 19.07 -24.77 -10.44
N GLU A 205 18.05 -23.97 -10.73
CA GLU A 205 16.76 -24.04 -10.05
C GLU A 205 16.00 -25.33 -10.41
N ALA A 206 16.04 -25.74 -11.68
CA ALA A 206 15.44 -26.99 -12.13
C ALA A 206 16.06 -28.22 -11.43
N ASP A 207 17.39 -28.25 -11.26
CA ASP A 207 18.08 -29.35 -10.59
C ASP A 207 17.78 -29.39 -9.08
N ARG A 208 17.68 -28.23 -8.42
CA ARG A 208 17.24 -28.15 -7.01
C ARG A 208 15.81 -28.65 -6.83
N ALA A 209 14.90 -28.30 -7.74
CA ALA A 209 13.51 -28.75 -7.70
C ALA A 209 13.39 -30.28 -7.88
N LYS A 210 14.19 -30.88 -8.78
CA LYS A 210 14.27 -32.35 -8.93
C LYS A 210 14.79 -33.02 -7.65
N ALA A 211 15.86 -32.50 -7.06
CA ALA A 211 16.43 -33.04 -5.81
C ALA A 211 15.45 -32.95 -4.63
N LEU A 212 14.58 -31.93 -4.59
CA LEU A 212 13.52 -31.82 -3.59
C LEU A 212 12.37 -32.79 -3.85
N ASN A 213 12.02 -33.04 -5.12
CA ASN A 213 11.02 -34.04 -5.48
C ASN A 213 11.47 -35.47 -5.12
N GLU A 214 12.75 -35.79 -5.30
CA GLU A 214 13.34 -37.05 -4.82
C GLU A 214 13.28 -37.20 -3.29
N LYS A 215 13.35 -36.07 -2.57
CA LYS A 215 13.18 -36.01 -1.11
C LYS A 215 11.71 -36.01 -0.67
N GLY A 216 10.76 -36.21 -1.58
CA GLY A 216 9.33 -36.33 -1.29
C GLY A 216 8.54 -35.02 -1.33
N ALA A 217 9.12 -33.92 -1.82
CA ALA A 217 8.34 -32.73 -2.14
C ALA A 217 7.52 -32.96 -3.43
N SER A 218 6.38 -32.30 -3.59
CA SER A 218 5.54 -32.39 -4.80
C SER A 218 5.55 -31.08 -5.59
N ILE A 219 6.70 -30.73 -6.16
CA ILE A 219 6.93 -29.53 -6.97
C ILE A 219 6.63 -29.86 -8.44
N ALA A 220 5.74 -29.08 -9.08
CA ALA A 220 5.42 -29.27 -10.49
C ALA A 220 6.42 -28.51 -11.37
N LEU A 221 7.01 -29.20 -12.35
CA LEU A 221 7.91 -28.64 -13.36
C LEU A 221 7.23 -28.65 -14.72
N ASN A 222 7.41 -27.58 -15.51
CA ASN A 222 7.00 -27.53 -16.91
C ASN A 222 8.00 -28.26 -17.83
N GLU A 223 7.64 -28.42 -19.11
CA GLU A 223 8.50 -29.01 -20.15
C GLU A 223 9.82 -28.23 -20.32
N ASP A 224 9.80 -26.92 -20.06
CA ASP A 224 10.97 -26.04 -20.06
C ASP A 224 11.78 -26.09 -18.75
N GLY A 225 11.46 -27.00 -17.81
CA GLY A 225 12.19 -27.16 -16.54
C GLY A 225 11.89 -26.09 -15.48
N GLN A 226 10.97 -25.16 -15.75
CA GLN A 226 10.58 -24.10 -14.82
C GLN A 226 9.61 -24.61 -13.73
N VAL A 227 9.78 -24.13 -12.49
CA VAL A 227 8.93 -24.46 -11.34
C VAL A 227 7.59 -23.74 -11.42
N VAL A 228 6.50 -24.51 -11.45
CA VAL A 228 5.14 -23.99 -11.56
C VAL A 228 4.38 -24.10 -10.25
N ASP A 229 4.00 -22.95 -9.71
CA ASP A 229 3.05 -22.88 -8.60
C ASP A 229 1.60 -23.01 -9.11
N LYS A 230 0.93 -24.10 -8.71
CA LYS A 230 -0.46 -24.38 -9.05
C LYS A 230 -1.43 -23.25 -8.68
N ARG A 231 -1.10 -22.42 -7.69
CA ARG A 231 -1.93 -21.26 -7.31
C ARG A 231 -1.84 -20.12 -8.31
N GLN A 232 -0.69 -19.95 -8.96
CA GLN A 232 -0.51 -18.93 -9.98
C GLN A 232 -1.32 -19.27 -11.23
N LEU A 233 -1.40 -20.56 -11.60
CA LEU A 233 -2.30 -21.05 -12.67
C LEU A 233 -3.78 -20.74 -12.37
N LEU A 234 -4.20 -20.83 -11.11
CA LEU A 234 -5.59 -20.58 -10.70
C LEU A 234 -5.95 -19.08 -10.60
N LYS A 235 -4.97 -18.18 -10.59
CA LYS A 235 -5.19 -16.73 -10.51
C LYS A 235 -5.55 -16.11 -11.87
N GLY A 236 -5.25 -16.81 -12.96
CA GLY A 236 -5.57 -16.41 -14.35
C GLY A 236 -7.00 -16.72 -14.79
N GLY A 237 -7.93 -16.96 -13.86
CA GLY A 237 -9.34 -17.15 -14.16
C GLY A 237 -10.03 -15.84 -14.55
N LEU A 238 -10.53 -15.79 -15.78
CA LEU A 238 -11.38 -14.74 -16.33
C LEU A 238 -12.68 -14.59 -15.49
N ASN A 239 -12.63 -13.80 -14.42
CA ASN A 239 -13.80 -13.39 -13.64
C ASN A 239 -14.64 -12.38 -14.45
N LEU A 240 -15.29 -12.81 -15.52
CA LEU A 240 -16.40 -12.08 -16.16
C LEU A 240 -17.65 -12.16 -15.26
N GLY A 241 -17.56 -11.56 -14.06
CA GLY A 241 -18.75 -11.08 -13.40
C GLY A 241 -19.31 -9.95 -14.24
N ALA A 242 -20.51 -10.13 -14.82
CA ALA A 242 -21.19 -9.11 -15.60
C ALA A 242 -21.30 -7.80 -14.79
N LYS A 243 -20.41 -6.83 -15.09
CA LYS A 243 -20.51 -5.48 -14.54
C LYS A 243 -21.83 -4.88 -15.01
N LYS A 244 -22.79 -4.73 -14.08
CA LYS A 244 -23.98 -3.88 -14.30
C LYS A 244 -23.49 -2.47 -14.64
N LYS A 245 -23.76 -2.02 -15.86
CA LYS A 245 -23.55 -0.62 -16.27
C LYS A 245 -24.50 0.26 -15.46
N ALA A 246 -23.96 1.24 -14.75
CA ALA A 246 -24.74 2.36 -14.24
C ALA A 246 -25.29 3.19 -15.42
N PRO A 247 -26.50 3.76 -15.32
CA PRO A 247 -27.06 4.55 -16.41
C PRO A 247 -26.30 5.87 -16.55
N THR A 248 -25.65 6.04 -17.69
CA THR A 248 -25.13 7.33 -18.16
C THR A 248 -26.31 8.27 -18.39
N ARG A 249 -26.34 9.39 -17.67
CA ARG A 249 -27.21 10.52 -18.01
C ARG A 249 -26.76 11.06 -19.36
N LYS A 250 -27.73 11.26 -20.26
CA LYS A 250 -27.55 12.00 -21.50
C LYS A 250 -27.46 13.48 -21.12
N ASP A 251 -26.33 14.11 -21.40
CA ASP A 251 -26.23 15.56 -21.42
C ASP A 251 -26.71 16.03 -22.79
N ASP A 252 -27.92 16.57 -22.82
CA ASP A 252 -28.48 17.27 -23.97
C ASP A 252 -27.80 18.64 -24.14
N GLU A 253 -27.44 18.91 -25.38
CA GLU A 253 -27.33 20.20 -26.08
C GLU A 253 -26.87 21.46 -25.31
N ARG A 254 -25.70 21.96 -25.71
CA ARG A 254 -25.27 23.35 -25.45
C ARG A 254 -26.17 24.32 -26.22
N PRO A 255 -26.67 25.40 -25.59
CA PRO A 255 -26.92 26.65 -26.29
C PRO A 255 -25.69 27.56 -26.20
N ALA A 256 -25.50 28.30 -27.28
CA ALA A 256 -24.45 29.29 -27.46
C ALA A 256 -24.48 30.41 -26.40
N GLU A 257 -23.27 30.86 -26.08
CA GLU A 257 -22.86 32.22 -25.71
C GLU A 257 -23.97 33.20 -25.29
N ARG A 258 -24.11 33.42 -23.98
CA ARG A 258 -24.76 34.61 -23.43
C ARG A 258 -23.78 35.39 -22.58
N GLU A 259 -23.47 36.57 -23.10
CA GLU A 259 -22.96 37.78 -22.46
C GLU A 259 -22.95 37.77 -20.92
N ARG A 260 -21.76 38.00 -20.38
CA ARG A 260 -21.52 38.27 -18.96
C ARG A 260 -22.19 39.59 -18.57
N ARG A 261 -23.34 39.51 -17.89
CA ARG A 261 -23.81 40.62 -17.05
C ARG A 261 -23.34 40.41 -15.62
N HIS A 262 -22.48 41.31 -15.17
CA HIS A 262 -22.13 41.47 -13.76
C HIS A 262 -23.42 41.75 -12.97
N MET A 263 -23.86 40.78 -12.16
CA MET A 263 -24.94 40.95 -11.19
C MET A 263 -24.44 40.63 -9.79
N ASN A 264 -24.72 41.56 -8.90
CA ASN A 264 -24.10 41.75 -7.59
C ASN A 264 -24.51 40.71 -6.54
N GLY A 265 -23.54 40.29 -5.71
CA GLY A 265 -23.63 40.12 -4.23
C GLY A 265 -24.61 39.13 -3.56
N VAL A 266 -25.76 38.78 -4.16
CA VAL A 266 -26.87 38.13 -3.42
C VAL A 266 -26.83 36.60 -3.48
N GLN A 267 -26.09 35.99 -4.42
CA GLN A 267 -26.02 34.53 -4.56
C GLN A 267 -25.01 33.83 -3.62
N VAL A 268 -24.13 34.57 -2.95
CA VAL A 268 -23.12 33.98 -2.04
C VAL A 268 -23.77 33.52 -0.72
N GLY A 269 -24.74 34.27 -0.20
CA GLY A 269 -25.45 33.93 1.03
C GLY A 269 -26.26 32.63 0.93
N ASN A 270 -26.93 32.39 -0.21
CA ASN A 270 -27.70 31.15 -0.41
C ASN A 270 -26.82 29.90 -0.49
N LYS A 271 -25.59 30.00 -1.02
CA LYS A 271 -24.62 28.90 -1.02
C LYS A 271 -24.04 28.63 0.36
N GLN A 272 -23.80 29.67 1.16
CA GLN A 272 -23.34 29.53 2.54
C GLN A 272 -24.42 28.88 3.42
N ALA A 273 -25.67 29.35 3.33
CA ALA A 273 -26.80 28.76 4.06
C ALA A 273 -27.07 27.29 3.72
N MET A 274 -26.84 26.87 2.46
CA MET A 274 -26.94 25.46 2.07
C MET A 274 -25.80 24.61 2.65
N ARG A 275 -24.57 25.15 2.69
CA ARG A 275 -23.43 24.47 3.31
C ARG A 275 -23.59 24.34 4.82
N GLU A 276 -24.10 25.37 5.49
CA GLU A 276 -24.36 25.34 6.94
C GLU A 276 -25.43 24.31 7.31
N ARG A 277 -26.48 24.17 6.49
CA ARG A 277 -27.48 23.10 6.68
C ARG A 277 -26.88 21.71 6.50
N GLN A 278 -26.02 21.54 5.51
CA GLN A 278 -25.31 20.26 5.27
C GLN A 278 -24.30 19.94 6.37
N SER A 279 -23.53 20.93 6.84
CA SER A 279 -22.57 20.74 7.92
C SER A 279 -23.27 20.45 9.25
N ARG A 280 -24.41 21.10 9.52
CA ARG A 280 -25.23 20.81 10.71
C ARG A 280 -25.80 19.40 10.70
N MET A 281 -26.29 18.91 9.55
CA MET A 281 -26.76 17.53 9.42
C MET A 281 -25.63 16.52 9.67
N LEU A 282 -24.44 16.79 9.12
CA LEU A 282 -23.27 15.93 9.32
C LEU A 282 -22.81 15.94 10.79
N ALA A 283 -22.80 17.11 11.42
CA ALA A 283 -22.46 17.27 12.83
C ALA A 283 -23.46 16.54 13.74
N GLU A 284 -24.76 16.63 13.45
CA GLU A 284 -25.82 15.93 14.18
C GLU A 284 -25.72 14.41 14.01
N GLN A 285 -25.39 13.92 12.80
CA GLN A 285 -25.14 12.50 12.57
C GLN A 285 -23.93 11.99 13.38
N LEU A 286 -22.86 12.79 13.44
CA LEU A 286 -21.67 12.47 14.21
C LEU A 286 -21.97 12.50 15.71
N GLU A 287 -22.70 13.50 16.19
CA GLU A 287 -23.14 13.60 17.58
C GLU A 287 -24.05 12.42 17.99
N MET A 288 -25.01 12.04 17.14
CA MET A 288 -25.85 10.85 17.37
C MET A 288 -25.02 9.58 17.43
N SER A 289 -24.01 9.42 16.57
CA SER A 289 -23.12 8.26 16.61
C SER A 289 -22.28 8.22 17.88
N MET A 290 -21.75 9.37 18.31
CA MET A 290 -20.99 9.51 19.55
C MET A 290 -21.88 9.24 20.77
N LYS A 291 -23.11 9.74 20.77
CA LYS A 291 -24.08 9.50 21.84
C LYS A 291 -24.44 8.01 21.96
N ARG A 292 -24.73 7.34 20.83
CA ARG A 292 -24.96 5.88 20.82
C ARG A 292 -23.75 5.11 21.34
N SER A 293 -22.54 5.47 20.92
CA SER A 293 -21.33 4.81 21.41
C SER A 293 -21.11 4.98 22.92
N ARG A 294 -21.49 6.14 23.47
CA ARG A 294 -21.43 6.41 24.92
C ARG A 294 -22.49 5.61 25.67
N GLU A 295 -23.72 5.59 25.18
CA GLU A 295 -24.82 4.80 25.77
C GLU A 295 -24.49 3.29 25.74
N GLU A 296 -23.93 2.79 24.65
CA GLU A 296 -23.45 1.41 24.54
C GLU A 296 -22.33 1.13 25.56
N ALA A 297 -21.33 2.01 25.68
CA ALA A 297 -20.27 1.86 26.66
C ALA A 297 -20.77 1.92 28.11
N GLU A 298 -21.74 2.78 28.42
CA GLU A 298 -22.38 2.86 29.73
C GLU A 298 -23.20 1.60 30.03
N SER A 299 -23.95 1.08 29.05
CA SER A 299 -24.70 -0.17 29.20
C SER A 299 -23.77 -1.35 29.47
N GLN A 300 -22.66 -1.46 28.73
CA GLN A 300 -21.65 -2.50 28.95
C GLN A 300 -21.01 -2.36 30.34
N ARG A 301 -20.71 -1.14 30.80
CA ARG A 301 -20.21 -0.92 32.16
C ARG A 301 -21.20 -1.37 33.22
N GLN A 302 -22.49 -1.05 33.05
CA GLN A 302 -23.54 -1.50 33.96
C GLN A 302 -23.72 -3.02 33.94
N GLU A 303 -23.59 -3.66 32.78
CA GLU A 303 -23.63 -5.12 32.65
C GLU A 303 -22.45 -5.78 33.37
N VAL A 304 -21.23 -5.25 33.20
CA VAL A 304 -20.04 -5.72 33.91
C VAL A 304 -20.18 -5.51 35.42
N GLU A 305 -20.74 -4.38 35.85
CA GLU A 305 -20.99 -4.11 37.27
C GLU A 305 -22.06 -5.05 37.87
N ARG A 306 -23.12 -5.37 37.12
CA ARG A 306 -24.11 -6.38 37.54
C ARG A 306 -23.51 -7.78 37.56
N ALA A 307 -22.66 -8.11 36.58
CA ALA A 307 -21.95 -9.37 36.53
C ALA A 307 -20.98 -9.50 37.72
N SER A 308 -20.22 -8.45 38.06
CA SER A 308 -19.31 -8.46 39.21
C SER A 308 -20.07 -8.53 40.54
N LYS A 309 -21.21 -7.83 40.66
CA LYS A 309 -22.08 -7.90 41.85
C LYS A 309 -22.79 -9.25 42.03
N SER A 310 -23.08 -9.97 40.95
CA SER A 310 -23.75 -11.28 41.00
C SER A 310 -22.78 -12.45 41.15
N GLN A 311 -21.51 -12.26 40.79
CA GLN A 311 -20.46 -13.24 41.01
C GLN A 311 -20.02 -13.23 42.49
N LYS A 312 -19.99 -14.42 43.09
CA LYS A 312 -19.46 -14.61 44.44
C LYS A 312 -17.96 -14.33 44.44
N THR A 313 -17.51 -13.52 45.39
CA THR A 313 -16.08 -13.21 45.54
C THR A 313 -15.32 -14.46 46.01
N GLU A 314 -14.02 -14.53 45.70
CA GLU A 314 -13.17 -15.66 46.12
C GLU A 314 -13.15 -15.86 47.64
N GLY A 315 -13.28 -14.77 48.41
CA GLY A 315 -13.40 -14.80 49.88
C GLY A 315 -14.72 -15.40 50.38
N GLU A 316 -15.84 -15.16 49.70
CA GLU A 316 -17.10 -15.83 50.01
C GLU A 316 -17.01 -17.33 49.71
N ILE A 317 -16.33 -17.70 48.62
CA ILE A 317 -16.11 -19.11 48.25
C ILE A 317 -15.19 -19.81 49.27
N SER A 318 -14.09 -19.17 49.70
CA SER A 318 -13.18 -19.75 50.70
C SER A 318 -13.87 -19.90 52.06
N SER A 319 -14.57 -18.87 52.54
CA SER A 319 -15.30 -18.93 53.81
C SER A 319 -16.45 -19.96 53.77
N ALA A 320 -17.10 -20.17 52.63
CA ALA A 320 -18.09 -21.23 52.45
C ALA A 320 -17.45 -22.61 52.47
N ARG A 321 -16.28 -22.78 51.84
CA ARG A 321 -15.49 -24.02 51.87
C ARG A 321 -15.00 -24.35 53.29
N GLU A 322 -14.50 -23.38 54.03
CA GLU A 322 -14.06 -23.54 55.42
C GLU A 322 -15.22 -23.98 56.32
N ARG A 323 -16.38 -23.31 56.21
CA ARG A 323 -17.60 -23.71 56.94
C ARG A 323 -18.08 -25.11 56.57
N TYR A 324 -17.93 -25.50 55.31
CA TYR A 324 -18.26 -26.85 54.87
C TYR A 324 -17.29 -27.89 55.44
N LEU A 325 -15.98 -27.63 55.42
CA LEU A 325 -14.97 -28.51 55.99
C LEU A 325 -15.09 -28.64 57.51
N ALA A 326 -15.40 -27.54 58.22
CA ALA A 326 -15.65 -27.55 59.65
C ALA A 326 -16.87 -28.42 60.01
N ARG A 327 -17.99 -28.27 59.29
CA ARG A 327 -19.18 -29.14 59.46
C ARG A 327 -18.85 -30.60 59.20
N LYS A 328 -18.05 -30.89 58.17
CA LYS A 328 -17.65 -32.25 57.84
C LYS A 328 -16.75 -32.88 58.92
N ARG A 329 -15.83 -32.10 59.50
CA ARG A 329 -14.98 -32.55 60.61
C ARG A 329 -15.81 -32.81 61.87
N ALA A 330 -16.68 -31.88 62.26
CA ALA A 330 -17.56 -32.05 63.40
C ALA A 330 -18.47 -33.29 63.26
N ALA A 331 -19.05 -33.51 62.07
CA ALA A 331 -19.85 -34.71 61.80
C ALA A 331 -19.02 -36.00 61.90
N ALA A 332 -17.76 -36.01 61.46
CA ALA A 332 -16.88 -37.17 61.61
C ALA A 332 -16.50 -37.44 63.07
N GLU A 333 -16.25 -36.39 63.86
CA GLU A 333 -15.98 -36.51 65.30
C GLU A 333 -17.19 -37.03 66.08
N GLU A 334 -18.40 -36.61 65.71
CA GLU A 334 -19.64 -37.12 66.30
C GLU A 334 -19.87 -38.60 65.98
N GLN A 335 -19.60 -39.03 64.73
CA GLN A 335 -19.67 -40.44 64.33
C GLN A 335 -18.63 -41.30 65.06
N ASN A 336 -17.42 -40.78 65.26
CA ASN A 336 -16.38 -41.43 66.05
C ASN A 336 -16.67 -41.45 67.57
N LYS A 337 -17.55 -40.57 68.07
CA LYS A 337 -18.01 -40.59 69.47
C LYS A 337 -19.20 -41.52 69.71
N SER A 338 -19.96 -41.82 68.65
CA SER A 338 -21.12 -42.72 68.70
C SER A 338 -20.80 -44.18 68.42
N THR A 339 -19.53 -44.51 68.15
CA THR A 339 -18.98 -45.86 68.03
C THR A 339 -18.11 -46.17 69.24
#